data_AF-A0A257AHN6-F1
#
_entry.id   AF-A0A257AHN6-F1
#
_cell.length_a   1.000
_cell.length_b   1.000
_cell.length_c   1.000
_cell.angle_alpha   90.00
_cell.angle_beta   90.00
_cell.angle_gamma   90.00
#
_symmetry.space_group_name_H-M   'P 1'
#
loop_
_entity.id
_entity.type
_entity.pdbx_description
1 polymer ?
#
loop_
_entity_poly.entity_id
_entity_poly.type
_entity_poly.pdbx_seq_one_letter_code
_entity_poly.pdbx_strand_id
1 'polypeptide(L)'
;MQTEYAKSILKDLGAVSGIPIPINLFEQIFEKKDKSKDVFKYMEQFFIEISKKRTPVLIIDELQVVGDIKINGLLMYKLFNFFIRLTKELHLCHVFAVSSDSLFIEQVYSEAMLQGRSRHLLVDDFSEETTMDFLDAYGFTDVEKELAWKYCGGKPIYLVELVTTEENRKKKAEEMLGIRIGQIEGVIEDAREFGYKVFYGEERIVLDEAHIRESLEEFRDRDYLKASELSKSVKLGLIKANILFLDPVKQIIKPQSRLDLLVIREVISDA
;
A
#
# COMPACT_ATOMS: atom_id res chain seq x y z
N MET A 1 -30.56 9.99 23.93
CA MET A 1 -29.31 10.78 23.86
C MET A 1 -28.48 10.50 22.62
N GLN A 2 -27.87 9.33 22.41
CA GLN A 2 -26.98 9.11 21.25
C GLN A 2 -27.67 9.21 19.87
N THR A 3 -28.93 8.75 19.76
CA THR A 3 -29.72 8.80 18.51
C THR A 3 -30.16 10.21 18.12
N GLU A 4 -30.34 11.09 19.09
CA GLU A 4 -30.69 12.50 18.88
C GLU A 4 -29.49 13.31 18.42
N TYR A 5 -28.32 13.02 18.99
CA TYR A 5 -27.05 13.64 18.64
C TYR A 5 -26.59 13.30 17.21
N ALA A 6 -26.77 12.05 16.78
CA ALA A 6 -26.50 11.66 15.38
C ALA A 6 -27.41 12.39 14.39
N LYS A 7 -28.70 12.57 14.74
CA LYS A 7 -29.68 13.28 13.92
C LYS A 7 -29.44 14.78 13.85
N SER A 8 -28.97 15.41 14.93
CA SER A 8 -28.63 16.84 14.93
C SER A 8 -27.40 17.11 14.06
N ILE A 9 -26.35 16.29 14.19
CA ILE A 9 -25.13 16.39 13.37
C ILE A 9 -25.45 16.22 11.88
N LEU A 10 -26.33 15.29 11.51
CA LEU A 10 -26.76 15.08 10.11
C LEU A 10 -27.52 16.27 9.50
N LYS A 11 -28.12 17.14 10.33
CA LYS A 11 -28.86 18.33 9.89
C LYS A 11 -27.93 19.50 9.55
N ASP A 12 -26.76 19.56 10.19
CA ASP A 12 -25.79 20.65 10.06
C ASP A 12 -24.68 20.36 9.02
N LEU A 13 -24.59 19.12 8.53
CA LEU A 13 -23.53 18.65 7.60
C LEU A 13 -23.83 18.93 6.13
N GLY A 14 -24.01 20.20 5.80
CA GLY A 14 -24.24 20.65 4.42
C GLY A 14 -23.10 20.31 3.44
N ALA A 15 -21.87 20.05 3.89
CA ALA A 15 -20.72 19.87 2.98
C ALA A 15 -19.43 19.32 3.63
N VAL A 16 -19.47 18.39 4.60
CA VAL A 16 -18.23 17.90 5.23
C VAL A 16 -17.80 16.56 4.65
N SER A 17 -16.65 16.55 4.00
CA SER A 17 -15.89 15.35 3.65
C SER A 17 -15.34 14.71 4.93
N GLY A 18 -15.90 13.57 5.32
CA GLY A 18 -15.46 12.78 6.46
C GLY A 18 -16.61 12.30 7.35
N ILE A 19 -16.38 11.23 8.12
CA ILE A 19 -17.29 10.87 9.20
C ILE A 19 -17.10 11.94 10.28
N PRO A 20 -18.17 12.64 10.72
CA PRO A 20 -18.13 13.56 11.84
C PRO A 20 -17.92 12.75 13.13
N ILE A 21 -16.68 12.32 13.37
CA ILE A 21 -16.26 11.78 14.66
C ILE A 21 -15.84 12.99 15.47
N PRO A 22 -16.53 13.34 16.57
CA PRO A 22 -16.04 14.36 17.49
C PRO A 22 -14.60 14.00 17.90
N ILE A 23 -13.66 14.94 17.83
CA ILE A 23 -12.24 14.71 18.17
C ILE A 23 -12.11 14.06 19.56
N ASN A 24 -12.94 14.49 20.52
CA ASN A 24 -13.03 13.91 21.87
C ASN A 24 -13.48 12.44 21.89
N LEU A 25 -14.24 11.97 20.88
CA LEU A 25 -14.62 10.56 20.72
C LEU A 25 -13.48 9.77 20.07
N PHE A 26 -12.71 10.40 19.16
CA PHE A 26 -11.54 9.82 18.52
C PHE A 26 -10.39 9.60 19.53
N GLU A 27 -10.08 10.58 20.37
CA GLU A 27 -9.11 10.47 21.46
C GLU A 27 -9.49 9.34 22.46
N GLN A 28 -10.78 9.18 22.75
CA GLN A 28 -11.28 8.12 23.63
C GLN A 28 -11.13 6.69 23.05
N ILE A 29 -11.02 6.55 21.72
CA ILE A 29 -10.74 5.25 21.05
C ILE A 29 -9.33 4.76 21.41
N PHE A 30 -8.36 5.69 21.44
CA PHE A 30 -6.95 5.38 21.63
C PHE A 30 -6.52 5.36 23.10
N GLU A 31 -7.22 6.09 23.97
CA GLU A 31 -6.87 6.17 25.39
C GLU A 31 -7.44 5.03 26.28
N LYS A 32 -8.59 4.43 25.93
CA LYS A 32 -9.24 3.42 26.80
C LYS A 32 -9.78 2.22 26.02
N LYS A 33 -9.16 1.04 26.20
CA LYS A 33 -9.55 -0.26 25.59
C LYS A 33 -11.06 -0.59 25.72
N ASP A 34 -11.71 -0.15 26.80
CA ASP A 34 -13.13 -0.41 27.07
C ASP A 34 -14.13 0.43 26.27
N LYS A 35 -13.72 1.56 25.66
CA LYS A 35 -14.63 2.47 24.93
C LYS A 35 -14.73 2.21 23.42
N SER A 36 -13.95 1.29 22.88
CA SER A 36 -14.01 0.89 21.46
C SER A 36 -15.42 0.45 21.01
N LYS A 37 -16.20 -0.17 21.91
CA LYS A 37 -17.58 -0.60 21.61
C LYS A 37 -18.53 0.58 21.39
N ASP A 38 -18.34 1.69 22.10
CA ASP A 38 -19.22 2.85 22.02
C ASP A 38 -19.05 3.58 20.68
N VAL A 39 -17.83 3.60 20.14
CA VAL A 39 -17.53 4.20 18.84
C VAL A 39 -18.12 3.40 17.70
N PHE A 40 -17.93 2.08 17.67
CA PHE A 40 -18.54 1.25 16.63
C PHE A 40 -20.06 1.34 16.66
N LYS A 41 -20.67 1.43 17.84
CA LYS A 41 -22.12 1.62 17.98
C LYS A 41 -22.59 2.99 17.47
N TYR A 42 -21.84 4.06 17.73
CA TYR A 42 -22.12 5.38 17.17
C TYR A 42 -22.01 5.38 15.64
N MET A 43 -20.93 4.81 15.10
CA MET A 43 -20.72 4.70 13.66
C MET A 43 -21.82 3.88 13.00
N GLU A 44 -22.22 2.75 13.60
CA GLU A 44 -23.33 1.93 13.11
C GLU A 44 -24.63 2.75 13.02
N GLN A 45 -24.99 3.48 14.08
CA GLN A 45 -26.18 4.34 14.08
C GLN A 45 -26.10 5.44 13.02
N PHE A 46 -24.92 6.03 12.83
CA PHE A 46 -24.68 7.00 11.77
C PHE A 46 -24.91 6.40 10.37
N PHE A 47 -24.37 5.20 10.11
CA PHE A 47 -24.59 4.49 8.84
C PHE A 47 -26.06 4.05 8.67
N ILE A 48 -26.75 3.63 9.74
CA ILE A 48 -28.20 3.35 9.71
C ILE A 48 -28.97 4.59 9.24
N GLU A 49 -28.73 5.76 9.83
CA GLU A 49 -29.47 6.97 9.46
C GLU A 49 -29.16 7.46 8.04
N ILE A 50 -27.91 7.32 7.57
CA ILE A 50 -27.54 7.69 6.19
C ILE A 50 -28.11 6.70 5.17
N SER A 51 -28.05 5.39 5.46
CA SER A 51 -28.52 4.32 4.56
C SER A 51 -30.00 4.46 4.20
N LYS A 52 -30.81 5.10 5.05
CA LYS A 52 -32.24 5.41 4.78
C LYS A 52 -32.44 6.36 3.59
N LYS A 53 -31.43 7.15 3.22
CA LYS A 53 -31.52 8.15 2.14
C LYS A 53 -30.64 7.81 0.94
N ARG A 54 -29.49 7.19 1.15
CA ARG A 54 -28.49 6.87 0.12
C ARG A 54 -27.61 5.72 0.60
N THR A 55 -26.98 4.98 -0.30
CA THR A 55 -25.96 3.98 0.07
C THR A 55 -24.61 4.67 0.29
N PRO A 56 -24.11 4.78 1.53
CA PRO A 56 -22.82 5.39 1.81
C PRO A 56 -21.64 4.51 1.37
N VAL A 57 -20.51 5.17 1.08
CA VAL A 57 -19.20 4.55 0.82
C VAL A 57 -18.25 5.02 1.92
N LEU A 58 -17.73 4.09 2.70
CA LEU A 58 -16.68 4.31 3.69
C LEU A 58 -15.33 4.02 3.04
N ILE A 59 -14.44 5.02 3.02
CA ILE A 59 -13.07 4.87 2.51
C ILE A 59 -12.12 5.08 3.67
N ILE A 60 -11.22 4.12 3.86
CA ILE A 60 -10.15 4.18 4.86
C ILE A 60 -8.85 4.08 4.09
N ASP A 61 -8.15 5.19 4.00
CA ASP A 61 -6.84 5.27 3.38
C ASP A 61 -5.74 4.94 4.40
N GLU A 62 -4.63 4.39 3.91
CA GLU A 62 -3.47 3.96 4.70
C GLU A 62 -3.83 3.13 5.95
N LEU A 63 -4.62 2.07 5.75
CA LEU A 63 -5.13 1.21 6.81
C LEU A 63 -4.02 0.64 7.72
N GLN A 64 -2.80 0.45 7.21
CA GLN A 64 -1.66 -0.05 7.98
C GLN A 64 -1.26 0.87 9.14
N VAL A 65 -1.57 2.17 9.08
CA VAL A 65 -1.35 3.11 10.19
C VAL A 65 -2.12 2.66 11.44
N VAL A 66 -3.28 2.03 11.26
CA VAL A 66 -4.05 1.44 12.38
C VAL A 66 -3.34 0.25 13.01
N GLY A 67 -2.52 -0.48 12.24
CA GLY A 67 -1.67 -1.56 12.72
C GLY A 67 -0.40 -1.08 13.44
N ASP A 68 0.17 0.06 13.01
CA ASP A 68 1.42 0.62 13.56
C ASP A 68 1.25 1.30 14.92
N ILE A 69 0.07 1.87 15.19
CA ILE A 69 -0.29 2.29 16.55
C ILE A 69 -0.31 1.01 17.36
N LYS A 70 0.60 0.82 18.33
CA LYS A 70 0.85 -0.34 19.22
C LYS A 70 -0.40 -1.11 19.70
N ILE A 71 -1.16 -1.67 18.78
CA ILE A 71 -2.51 -2.10 19.00
C ILE A 71 -2.57 -3.55 18.53
N ASN A 72 -2.58 -4.40 19.54
CA ASN A 72 -2.86 -5.82 19.51
C ASN A 72 -3.84 -6.20 18.39
N GLY A 73 -3.61 -7.34 17.74
CA GLY A 73 -4.50 -7.91 16.71
C GLY A 73 -6.00 -7.95 17.08
N LEU A 74 -6.34 -7.82 18.38
CA LEU A 74 -7.68 -7.59 18.87
C LEU A 74 -8.39 -6.35 18.29
N LEU A 75 -7.73 -5.20 18.08
CA LEU A 75 -8.43 -4.04 17.49
C LEU A 75 -8.63 -4.23 15.99
N MET A 76 -7.61 -4.71 15.27
CA MET A 76 -7.73 -5.06 13.85
C MET A 76 -8.88 -6.04 13.63
N TYR A 77 -8.95 -7.09 14.46
CA TYR A 77 -10.05 -8.03 14.47
C TYR A 77 -11.41 -7.36 14.69
N LYS A 78 -11.53 -6.48 15.70
CA LYS A 78 -12.78 -5.75 15.94
C LYS A 78 -13.16 -4.84 14.78
N LEU A 79 -12.18 -4.19 14.16
CA LEU A 79 -12.37 -3.26 13.05
C LEU A 79 -12.88 -4.00 11.80
N PHE A 80 -12.26 -5.12 11.42
CA PHE A 80 -12.72 -5.91 10.28
C PHE A 80 -14.09 -6.54 10.54
N ASN A 81 -14.35 -7.02 11.76
CA ASN A 81 -15.70 -7.49 12.12
C ASN A 81 -16.74 -6.38 12.03
N PHE A 82 -16.37 -5.15 12.41
CA PHE A 82 -17.23 -4.00 12.22
C PHE A 82 -17.52 -3.74 10.74
N PHE A 83 -16.53 -3.82 9.85
CA PHE A 83 -16.77 -3.71 8.40
C PHE A 83 -17.66 -4.83 7.86
N ILE A 84 -17.46 -6.07 8.30
CA ILE A 84 -18.32 -7.20 7.94
C ILE A 84 -19.76 -6.93 8.39
N ARG A 85 -19.93 -6.44 9.62
CA ARG A 85 -21.25 -6.07 10.16
C ARG A 85 -21.93 -4.99 9.31
N LEU A 86 -21.23 -3.91 8.97
CA LEU A 86 -21.80 -2.85 8.14
C LEU A 86 -22.15 -3.32 6.72
N THR A 87 -21.31 -4.16 6.10
CA THR A 87 -21.44 -4.51 4.68
C THR A 87 -22.26 -5.77 4.40
N LYS A 88 -22.08 -6.83 5.21
CA LYS A 88 -22.65 -8.16 4.99
C LYS A 88 -23.80 -8.52 5.91
N GLU A 89 -23.79 -8.04 7.16
CA GLU A 89 -24.89 -8.33 8.10
C GLU A 89 -26.03 -7.33 7.92
N LEU A 90 -25.69 -6.04 7.89
CA LEU A 90 -26.67 -4.95 7.89
C LEU A 90 -26.86 -4.30 6.51
N HIS A 91 -25.98 -4.59 5.55
CA HIS A 91 -26.00 -4.03 4.19
C HIS A 91 -26.15 -2.49 4.14
N LEU A 92 -25.49 -1.79 5.08
CA LEU A 92 -25.63 -0.36 5.28
C LEU A 92 -24.72 0.47 4.38
N CYS A 93 -23.58 -0.05 3.96
CA CYS A 93 -22.57 0.70 3.20
C CYS A 93 -21.68 -0.21 2.34
N HIS A 94 -20.88 0.43 1.48
CA HIS A 94 -19.68 -0.17 0.91
C HIS A 94 -18.45 0.30 1.70
N VAL A 95 -17.44 -0.56 1.82
CA VAL A 95 -16.18 -0.25 2.51
C VAL A 95 -15.00 -0.48 1.56
N PHE A 96 -14.17 0.54 1.39
CA PHE A 96 -12.86 0.46 0.77
C PHE A 96 -11.81 0.67 1.84
N ALA A 97 -10.97 -0.33 2.06
CA ALA A 97 -9.78 -0.22 2.89
C ALA A 97 -8.56 -0.27 1.96
N VAL A 98 -7.78 0.80 1.97
CA VAL A 98 -6.64 1.02 1.09
C VAL A 98 -5.36 0.98 1.94
N SER A 99 -4.32 0.35 1.42
CA SER A 99 -3.02 0.26 2.08
C SER A 99 -1.93 0.14 1.04
N SER A 100 -0.81 0.82 1.29
CA SER A 100 0.41 0.68 0.51
C SER A 100 1.35 -0.41 1.04
N ASP A 101 1.13 -0.95 2.25
CA ASP A 101 1.96 -2.01 2.85
C ASP A 101 1.44 -3.41 2.48
N SER A 102 2.13 -4.09 1.58
CA SER A 102 1.78 -5.45 1.15
C SER A 102 1.90 -6.51 2.25
N LEU A 103 2.81 -6.36 3.21
CA LEU A 103 2.95 -7.27 4.35
C LEU A 103 1.77 -7.14 5.30
N PHE A 104 1.31 -5.91 5.50
CA PHE A 104 0.09 -5.65 6.27
C PHE A 104 -1.12 -6.31 5.62
N ILE A 105 -1.31 -6.16 4.30
CA ILE A 105 -2.42 -6.83 3.60
C ILE A 105 -2.31 -8.35 3.69
N GLU A 106 -1.11 -8.92 3.56
CA GLU A 106 -0.90 -10.37 3.73
C GLU A 106 -1.26 -10.83 5.15
N GLN A 107 -0.89 -10.06 6.18
CA GLN A 107 -1.27 -10.38 7.56
C GLN A 107 -2.81 -10.39 7.72
N VAL A 108 -3.48 -9.36 7.21
CA VAL A 108 -4.95 -9.25 7.25
C VAL A 108 -5.63 -10.41 6.50
N TYR A 109 -5.05 -10.84 5.39
CA TYR A 109 -5.56 -11.93 4.57
C TYR A 109 -5.35 -13.30 5.23
N SER A 110 -4.13 -13.55 5.72
CA SER A 110 -3.70 -14.83 6.31
C SER A 110 -4.27 -15.10 7.70
N GLU A 111 -4.56 -14.09 8.51
CA GLU A 111 -5.25 -14.23 9.81
C GLU A 111 -6.74 -14.65 9.67
N ALA A 112 -7.17 -15.04 8.47
CA ALA A 112 -8.52 -15.53 8.13
C ALA A 112 -9.66 -14.56 8.49
N MET A 113 -9.35 -13.29 8.80
CA MET A 113 -10.36 -12.30 9.17
C MET A 113 -11.29 -11.96 8.00
N LEU A 114 -10.76 -12.00 6.78
CA LEU A 114 -11.46 -11.60 5.55
C LEU A 114 -11.50 -12.67 4.44
N GLN A 115 -11.05 -13.90 4.68
CA GLN A 115 -11.05 -14.94 3.65
C GLN A 115 -12.48 -15.21 3.13
N GLY A 116 -12.71 -14.99 1.82
CA GLY A 116 -14.04 -15.07 1.20
C GLY A 116 -15.01 -13.95 1.61
N ARG A 117 -14.52 -12.94 2.34
CA ARG A 117 -15.31 -11.83 2.89
C ARG A 117 -14.97 -10.46 2.30
N SER A 118 -13.80 -10.31 1.68
CA SER A 118 -13.39 -9.11 0.94
C SER A 118 -13.18 -9.40 -0.54
N ARG A 119 -13.25 -8.34 -1.36
CA ARG A 119 -12.70 -8.33 -2.72
C ARG A 119 -11.40 -7.52 -2.69
N HIS A 120 -10.34 -8.09 -3.24
CA HIS A 120 -9.06 -7.41 -3.38
C HIS A 120 -8.96 -6.73 -4.73
N LEU A 121 -8.52 -5.48 -4.74
CA LEU A 121 -8.25 -4.69 -5.93
C LEU A 121 -6.80 -4.21 -5.83
N LEU A 122 -5.93 -4.77 -6.66
CA LEU A 122 -4.56 -4.30 -6.79
C LEU A 122 -4.57 -3.06 -7.69
N VAL A 123 -4.07 -1.95 -7.18
CA VAL A 123 -3.72 -0.77 -7.98
C VAL A 123 -2.22 -0.84 -8.19
N ASP A 124 -1.81 -1.03 -9.43
CA ASP A 124 -0.43 -1.29 -9.84
C ASP A 124 0.03 -0.20 -10.82
N ASP A 125 1.30 -0.26 -11.21
CA ASP A 125 1.83 0.56 -12.31
C ASP A 125 1.01 0.36 -13.61
N PHE A 126 1.02 1.36 -14.48
CA PHE A 126 0.42 1.25 -15.81
C PHE A 126 1.09 0.15 -16.63
N SER A 127 0.28 -0.50 -17.48
CA SER A 127 0.81 -1.35 -18.55
C SER A 127 1.61 -0.52 -19.55
N GLU A 128 2.41 -1.18 -20.40
CA GLU A 128 3.12 -0.49 -21.48
C GLU A 128 2.13 0.28 -22.37
N GLU A 129 1.07 -0.37 -22.83
CA GLU A 129 0.01 0.24 -23.64
C GLU A 129 -0.60 1.47 -22.96
N THR A 130 -1.01 1.34 -21.69
CA THR A 130 -1.57 2.46 -20.92
C THR A 130 -0.56 3.59 -20.72
N THR A 131 0.73 3.26 -20.60
CA THR A 131 1.81 4.26 -20.49
C THR A 131 1.98 5.01 -21.80
N MET A 132 1.97 4.32 -22.93
CA MET A 132 2.06 4.95 -24.25
C MET A 132 0.87 5.89 -24.49
N ASP A 133 -0.35 5.41 -24.22
CA ASP A 133 -1.58 6.21 -24.35
C ASP A 133 -1.56 7.46 -23.45
N PHE A 134 -1.09 7.31 -22.21
CA PHE A 134 -0.94 8.43 -21.28
C PHE A 134 0.03 9.47 -21.84
N LEU A 135 1.21 9.05 -22.32
CA LEU A 135 2.23 9.95 -22.83
C LEU A 135 1.84 10.61 -24.16
N ASP A 136 1.09 9.90 -25.02
CA ASP A 136 0.54 10.44 -26.26
C ASP A 136 -0.41 11.63 -25.98
N ALA A 137 -1.22 11.54 -24.93
CA ALA A 137 -2.10 12.64 -24.51
C ALA A 137 -1.33 13.92 -24.11
N TYR A 138 -0.03 13.82 -23.81
CA TYR A 138 0.85 14.94 -23.48
C TYR A 138 1.88 15.27 -24.57
N GLY A 139 1.70 14.75 -25.78
CA GLY A 139 2.50 15.12 -26.95
C GLY A 139 3.94 14.60 -26.90
N PHE A 140 4.18 13.47 -26.25
CA PHE A 140 5.48 12.78 -26.33
C PHE A 140 5.65 12.15 -27.72
N THR A 141 6.85 12.27 -28.28
CA THR A 141 7.24 11.54 -29.49
C THR A 141 7.46 10.06 -29.18
N ASP A 142 7.43 9.18 -30.19
CA ASP A 142 7.69 7.74 -30.01
C ASP A 142 9.03 7.46 -29.32
N VAL A 143 10.08 8.22 -29.66
CA VAL A 143 11.40 8.11 -29.03
C VAL A 143 11.36 8.52 -27.55
N GLU A 144 10.63 9.58 -27.20
CA GLU A 144 10.47 10.00 -25.80
C GLU A 144 9.64 8.99 -25.01
N LYS A 145 8.63 8.38 -25.62
CA LYS A 145 7.81 7.33 -25.00
C LYS A 145 8.64 6.08 -24.69
N GLU A 146 9.44 5.62 -25.65
CA GLU A 146 10.37 4.50 -25.45
C GLU A 146 11.37 4.80 -24.32
N LEU A 147 11.92 6.02 -24.28
CA LEU A 147 12.81 6.46 -23.21
C LEU A 147 12.09 6.49 -21.85
N ALA A 148 10.90 7.07 -21.77
CA ALA A 148 10.09 7.11 -20.56
C ALA A 148 9.80 5.70 -20.05
N TRP A 149 9.39 4.79 -20.93
CA TRP A 149 9.17 3.39 -20.58
C TRP A 149 10.45 2.71 -20.08
N LYS A 150 11.57 2.93 -20.77
CA LYS A 150 12.88 2.37 -20.41
C LYS A 150 13.37 2.85 -19.04
N TYR A 151 13.17 4.12 -18.68
CA TYR A 151 13.77 4.72 -17.49
C TYR A 151 12.79 4.88 -16.32
N CYS A 152 11.49 4.80 -16.55
CA CYS A 152 10.46 5.05 -15.53
C CYS A 152 9.41 3.94 -15.45
N GLY A 153 9.30 3.10 -16.49
CA GLY A 153 8.22 2.13 -16.61
C GLY A 153 6.84 2.79 -16.61
N GLY A 154 5.85 2.10 -16.05
CA GLY A 154 4.47 2.60 -15.98
C GLY A 154 4.12 3.31 -14.67
N LYS A 155 5.10 3.71 -13.86
CA LYS A 155 4.84 4.24 -12.52
C LYS A 155 4.26 5.65 -12.59
N PRO A 156 2.99 5.88 -12.19
CA PRO A 156 2.29 7.14 -12.49
C PRO A 156 2.99 8.40 -11.99
N ILE A 157 3.61 8.34 -10.80
CA ILE A 157 4.30 9.52 -10.24
C ILE A 157 5.48 9.97 -11.11
N TYR A 158 6.23 9.04 -11.70
CA TYR A 158 7.35 9.38 -12.60
C TYR A 158 6.85 9.86 -13.95
N LEU A 159 5.76 9.27 -14.46
CA LEU A 159 5.15 9.74 -15.70
C LEU A 159 4.63 11.18 -15.56
N VAL A 160 4.00 11.51 -14.43
CA VAL A 160 3.60 12.89 -14.10
C VAL A 160 4.80 13.82 -14.06
N GLU A 161 5.90 13.39 -13.43
CA GLU A 161 7.14 14.18 -13.36
C GLU A 161 7.77 14.43 -14.73
N LEU A 162 7.73 13.44 -15.64
CA LEU A 162 8.18 13.63 -17.03
C LEU A 162 7.27 14.59 -17.79
N VAL A 163 5.95 14.48 -17.61
CA VAL A 163 4.98 15.34 -18.28
C VAL A 163 5.13 16.80 -17.86
N THR A 164 5.43 17.06 -16.58
CA THR A 164 5.63 18.41 -16.06
C THR A 164 7.04 18.96 -16.30
N THR A 165 7.94 18.16 -16.87
CA THR A 165 9.30 18.59 -17.21
C THR A 165 9.30 19.37 -18.53
N GLU A 166 9.60 20.67 -18.45
CA GLU A 166 9.64 21.58 -19.60
C GLU A 166 10.86 21.35 -20.51
N GLU A 167 12.02 21.04 -19.92
CA GLU A 167 13.26 20.84 -20.66
C GLU A 167 13.93 19.50 -20.33
N ASN A 168 14.35 18.79 -21.39
CA ASN A 168 15.20 17.60 -21.32
C ASN A 168 14.63 16.45 -20.47
N ARG A 169 13.44 15.98 -20.86
CA ARG A 169 12.77 14.79 -20.30
C ARG A 169 13.67 13.56 -20.19
N LYS A 170 14.58 13.37 -21.16
CA LYS A 170 15.58 12.28 -21.13
C LYS A 170 16.47 12.37 -19.90
N LYS A 171 17.11 13.52 -19.67
CA LYS A 171 17.97 13.73 -18.50
C LYS A 171 17.20 13.52 -17.20
N LYS A 172 15.94 13.97 -17.16
CA LYS A 172 15.09 13.77 -15.99
C LYS A 172 14.78 12.29 -15.72
N ALA A 173 14.52 11.52 -16.78
CA ALA A 173 14.33 10.08 -16.68
C ALA A 173 15.59 9.36 -16.18
N GLU A 174 16.76 9.72 -16.72
CA GLU A 174 18.06 9.21 -16.28
C GLU A 174 18.35 9.55 -14.80
N GLU A 175 18.01 10.76 -14.36
CA GLU A 175 18.13 11.18 -12.95
C GLU A 175 17.28 10.31 -12.03
N MET A 176 16.01 10.05 -12.39
CA MET A 176 15.12 9.20 -11.58
C MET A 176 15.63 7.75 -11.49
N LEU A 177 16.14 7.20 -12.59
CA LEU A 177 16.79 5.88 -12.59
C LEU A 177 18.03 5.88 -11.67
N GLY A 178 18.91 6.88 -11.83
CA GLY A 178 20.14 6.99 -11.04
C GLY A 178 19.89 7.15 -9.54
N ILE A 179 18.89 7.95 -9.15
CA ILE A 179 18.45 8.05 -7.75
C ILE A 179 18.03 6.68 -7.23
N ARG A 180 17.29 5.90 -8.02
CA ARG A 180 16.82 4.59 -7.59
C ARG A 180 17.93 3.55 -7.51
N ILE A 181 18.90 3.58 -8.43
CA ILE A 181 20.14 2.78 -8.35
C ILE A 181 20.84 3.05 -7.02
N GLY A 182 21.14 4.32 -6.72
CA GLY A 182 21.82 4.68 -5.47
C GLY A 182 21.06 4.27 -4.20
N GLN A 183 19.72 4.28 -4.23
CA GLN A 183 18.90 3.77 -3.12
C GLN A 183 19.08 2.27 -2.90
N ILE A 184 19.08 1.45 -3.96
CA ILE A 184 19.24 -0.01 -3.83
C ILE A 184 20.70 -0.36 -3.48
N GLU A 185 21.67 0.32 -4.08
CA GLU A 185 23.10 0.16 -3.74
C GLU A 185 23.37 0.54 -2.28
N GLY A 186 22.78 1.63 -1.78
CA GLY A 186 22.89 2.02 -0.38
C GLY A 186 22.37 0.95 0.59
N VAL A 187 21.25 0.29 0.25
CA VAL A 187 20.74 -0.85 1.04
C VAL A 187 21.72 -2.02 1.04
N ILE A 188 22.36 -2.30 -0.09
CA ILE A 188 23.37 -3.36 -0.20
C ILE A 188 24.64 -3.00 0.59
N GLU A 189 25.08 -1.74 0.52
CA GLU A 189 26.23 -1.23 1.27
C GLU A 189 25.98 -1.29 2.78
N ASP A 190 24.82 -0.84 3.25
CA ASP A 190 24.41 -0.95 4.65
C ASP A 190 24.37 -2.42 5.11
N ALA A 191 23.91 -3.33 4.25
CA ALA A 191 23.90 -4.75 4.52
C ALA A 191 25.30 -5.35 4.64
N ARG A 192 26.24 -4.90 3.80
CA ARG A 192 27.65 -5.29 3.84
C ARG A 192 28.36 -4.78 5.10
N GLU A 193 28.17 -3.52 5.45
CA GLU A 193 28.92 -2.88 6.55
C GLU A 193 28.32 -3.19 7.93
N PHE A 194 26.99 -3.19 8.03
CA PHE A 194 26.30 -3.25 9.32
C PHE A 194 25.28 -4.38 9.44
N GLY A 195 24.94 -5.04 8.34
CA GLY A 195 23.77 -5.90 8.22
C GLY A 195 22.47 -5.08 8.17
N TYR A 196 21.64 -5.35 7.17
CA TYR A 196 20.33 -4.72 7.00
C TYR A 196 19.35 -5.31 8.00
N LYS A 197 18.90 -4.50 8.97
CA LYS A 197 18.13 -4.94 10.12
C LYS A 197 16.66 -4.63 9.94
N VAL A 198 15.82 -5.65 10.05
CA VAL A 198 14.36 -5.52 10.00
C VAL A 198 13.73 -6.24 11.18
N PHE A 199 12.66 -5.68 11.73
CA PHE A 199 11.90 -6.30 12.81
C PHE A 199 10.64 -6.98 12.28
N TYR A 200 10.35 -8.16 12.80
CA TYR A 200 9.10 -8.86 12.59
C TYR A 200 8.52 -9.27 13.94
N GLY A 201 7.60 -8.46 14.46
CA GLY A 201 7.20 -8.56 15.86
C GLY A 201 8.38 -8.19 16.77
N GLU A 202 8.70 -9.07 17.73
CA GLU A 202 9.85 -8.90 18.63
C GLU A 202 11.15 -9.46 18.04
N GLU A 203 11.06 -10.20 16.93
CA GLU A 203 12.21 -10.85 16.29
C GLU A 203 12.99 -9.86 15.42
N ARG A 204 14.32 -9.92 15.53
CA ARG A 204 15.24 -9.13 14.71
C ARG A 204 15.83 -9.99 13.61
N ILE A 205 15.57 -9.62 12.38
CA ILE A 205 16.14 -10.22 11.17
C ILE A 205 17.32 -9.36 10.72
N VAL A 206 18.43 -9.99 10.38
CA VAL A 206 19.61 -9.32 9.82
C VAL A 206 19.95 -9.99 8.49
N LEU A 207 19.96 -9.21 7.42
CA LEU A 207 20.39 -9.63 6.09
C LEU A 207 21.77 -9.03 5.81
N ASP A 208 22.70 -9.85 5.34
CA ASP A 208 23.96 -9.35 4.76
C ASP A 208 23.81 -9.11 3.26
N GLU A 209 24.87 -8.60 2.63
CA GLU A 209 24.92 -8.36 1.19
C GLU A 209 24.63 -9.62 0.36
N ALA A 210 25.14 -10.80 0.77
CA ALA A 210 24.95 -12.03 0.01
C ALA A 210 23.47 -12.43 -0.03
N HIS A 211 22.78 -12.36 1.12
CA HIS A 211 21.33 -12.61 1.17
C HIS A 211 20.56 -11.71 0.21
N ILE A 212 20.93 -10.43 0.12
CA ILE A 212 20.26 -9.47 -0.78
C ILE A 212 20.59 -9.78 -2.23
N ARG A 213 21.87 -9.86 -2.59
CA ARG A 213 22.30 -10.07 -3.98
C ARG A 213 21.79 -11.38 -4.56
N GLU A 214 21.93 -12.49 -3.84
CA GLU A 214 21.44 -13.80 -4.30
C GLU A 214 19.92 -13.77 -4.54
N SER A 215 19.18 -13.01 -3.73
CA SER A 215 17.73 -12.90 -3.88
C SER A 215 17.30 -11.98 -5.02
N LEU A 216 18.08 -10.93 -5.30
CA LEU A 216 17.86 -10.03 -6.43
C LEU A 216 18.25 -10.69 -7.77
N GLU A 217 19.26 -11.55 -7.75
CA GLU A 217 19.72 -12.36 -8.89
C GLU A 217 18.60 -13.22 -9.49
N GLU A 218 17.68 -13.71 -8.66
CA GLU A 218 16.52 -14.49 -9.08
C GLU A 218 15.61 -13.74 -10.08
N PHE A 219 15.68 -12.40 -10.11
CA PHE A 219 14.92 -11.50 -11.00
C PHE A 219 15.68 -11.11 -12.29
N ARG A 220 16.89 -11.64 -12.52
CA ARG A 220 17.67 -11.37 -13.74
C ARG A 220 16.83 -11.59 -15.00
N ASP A 221 16.23 -12.78 -15.11
CA ASP A 221 15.45 -13.21 -16.28
C ASP A 221 13.95 -13.37 -15.98
N ARG A 222 13.50 -13.02 -14.77
CA ARG A 222 12.11 -13.18 -14.33
C ARG A 222 11.56 -11.88 -13.74
N ASP A 223 10.35 -11.54 -14.15
CA ASP A 223 9.67 -10.33 -13.66
C ASP A 223 8.96 -10.57 -12.31
N TYR A 224 8.73 -11.84 -11.95
CA TYR A 224 8.13 -12.26 -10.67
C TYR A 224 8.56 -13.68 -10.29
N LEU A 225 8.39 -14.01 -9.02
CA LEU A 225 8.62 -15.34 -8.42
C LEU A 225 7.37 -15.77 -7.65
N LYS A 226 7.18 -17.06 -7.40
CA LYS A 226 6.24 -17.49 -6.36
C LYS A 226 6.75 -17.03 -5.01
N ALA A 227 5.84 -16.61 -4.13
CA ALA A 227 6.21 -16.15 -2.80
C ALA A 227 6.97 -17.22 -1.98
N SER A 228 6.80 -18.50 -2.28
CA SER A 228 7.54 -19.59 -1.62
C SER A 228 8.99 -19.76 -2.08
N GLU A 229 9.39 -19.16 -3.21
CA GLU A 229 10.74 -19.30 -3.77
C GLU A 229 11.78 -18.47 -3.02
N LEU A 230 11.36 -17.40 -2.33
CA LEU A 230 12.23 -16.61 -1.46
C LEU A 230 11.98 -16.92 0.01
N SER A 231 13.08 -16.97 0.78
CA SER A 231 13.02 -17.19 2.23
C SER A 231 12.22 -16.08 2.92
N LYS A 232 11.54 -16.41 4.04
CA LYS A 232 10.69 -15.43 4.75
C LYS A 232 11.50 -14.21 5.21
N SER A 233 12.73 -14.40 5.68
CA SER A 233 13.61 -13.31 6.12
C SER A 233 13.96 -12.34 5.00
N VAL A 234 14.38 -12.86 3.84
CA VAL A 234 14.68 -12.06 2.64
C VAL A 234 13.46 -11.29 2.20
N LYS A 235 12.30 -11.96 2.06
CA LYS A 235 11.06 -11.31 1.61
C LYS A 235 10.70 -10.14 2.52
N LEU A 236 10.69 -10.35 3.83
CA LEU A 236 10.40 -9.31 4.80
C LEU A 236 11.39 -8.14 4.68
N GLY A 237 12.68 -8.43 4.55
CA GLY A 237 13.72 -7.42 4.41
C GLY A 237 13.54 -6.56 3.17
N LEU A 238 13.45 -7.20 2.00
CA LEU A 238 13.38 -6.50 0.71
C LEU A 238 12.04 -5.79 0.49
N ILE A 239 10.94 -6.28 1.07
CA ILE A 239 9.65 -5.55 1.05
C ILE A 239 9.73 -4.32 1.94
N LYS A 240 10.29 -4.43 3.16
CA LYS A 240 10.47 -3.26 4.04
C LYS A 240 11.48 -2.23 3.49
N ALA A 241 12.42 -2.67 2.66
CA ALA A 241 13.30 -1.79 1.88
C ALA A 241 12.60 -1.12 0.67
N ASN A 242 11.31 -1.41 0.43
CA ASN A 242 10.55 -1.00 -0.74
C ASN A 242 11.17 -1.46 -2.07
N ILE A 243 11.91 -2.57 -2.08
CA ILE A 243 12.53 -3.13 -3.30
C ILE A 243 11.59 -4.14 -3.95
N LEU A 244 10.96 -5.00 -3.14
CA LEU A 244 10.02 -6.01 -3.58
C LEU A 244 8.60 -5.75 -3.06
N PHE A 245 7.61 -6.30 -3.76
CA PHE A 245 6.20 -6.27 -3.45
C PHE A 245 5.64 -7.69 -3.39
N LEU A 246 4.85 -8.00 -2.37
CA LEU A 246 4.09 -9.25 -2.26
C LEU A 246 2.66 -9.04 -2.75
N ASP A 247 2.22 -9.84 -3.73
CA ASP A 247 0.79 -9.97 -4.05
C ASP A 247 0.18 -11.08 -3.18
N PRO A 248 -0.62 -10.74 -2.16
CA PRO A 248 -1.17 -11.71 -1.21
C PRO A 248 -2.25 -12.61 -1.83
N VAL A 249 -2.87 -12.17 -2.93
CA VAL A 249 -3.93 -12.92 -3.61
C VAL A 249 -3.33 -13.94 -4.56
N LYS A 250 -2.37 -13.50 -5.38
CA LYS A 250 -1.68 -14.37 -6.35
C LYS A 250 -0.55 -15.18 -5.72
N GLN A 251 -0.13 -14.82 -4.51
CA GLN A 251 1.00 -15.44 -3.80
C GLN A 251 2.30 -15.40 -4.64
N ILE A 252 2.55 -14.23 -5.24
CA ILE A 252 3.77 -13.94 -6.00
C ILE A 252 4.53 -12.77 -5.36
N ILE A 253 5.84 -12.74 -5.56
CA ILE A 253 6.69 -11.60 -5.21
C ILE A 253 7.33 -11.06 -6.49
N LYS A 254 7.35 -9.74 -6.61
CA LYS A 254 7.89 -9.03 -7.77
C LYS A 254 8.63 -7.78 -7.30
N PRO A 255 9.47 -7.14 -8.13
CA PRO A 255 9.96 -5.81 -7.83
C PRO A 255 8.81 -4.82 -7.63
N GLN A 256 9.03 -3.81 -6.78
CA GLN A 256 7.99 -2.88 -6.36
C GLN A 256 7.39 -2.08 -7.53
N SER A 257 8.17 -1.87 -8.58
CA SER A 257 7.76 -1.26 -9.84
C SER A 257 8.57 -1.82 -11.01
N ARG A 258 8.19 -1.47 -12.24
CA ARG A 258 9.02 -1.80 -13.41
C ARG A 258 10.39 -1.12 -13.34
N LEU A 259 10.47 0.10 -12.78
CA LEU A 259 11.74 0.77 -12.52
C LEU A 259 12.61 -0.08 -11.59
N ASP A 260 12.04 -0.60 -10.51
CA ASP A 260 12.78 -1.44 -9.56
C ASP A 260 13.37 -2.67 -10.23
N LEU A 261 12.63 -3.32 -11.13
CA LEU A 261 13.14 -4.46 -11.88
C LEU A 261 14.34 -4.07 -12.76
N LEU A 262 14.27 -2.93 -13.43
CA LEU A 262 15.37 -2.43 -14.28
C LEU A 262 16.61 -2.12 -13.44
N VAL A 263 16.41 -1.44 -12.31
CA VAL A 263 17.48 -1.10 -11.37
C VAL A 263 18.12 -2.36 -10.80
N ILE A 264 17.31 -3.34 -10.39
CA ILE A 264 17.81 -4.63 -9.92
C ILE A 264 18.73 -5.26 -10.97
N ARG A 265 18.29 -5.29 -12.24
CA ARG A 265 19.08 -5.86 -13.35
C ARG A 265 20.38 -5.10 -13.60
N GLU A 266 20.40 -3.78 -13.44
CA GLU A 266 21.62 -2.97 -13.54
C GLU A 266 22.58 -3.32 -12.39
N VAL A 267 22.10 -3.27 -11.15
CA VAL A 267 22.89 -3.48 -9.93
C VAL A 267 23.50 -4.89 -9.84
N ILE A 268 22.85 -5.91 -10.41
CA ILE A 268 23.39 -7.28 -10.47
C ILE A 268 24.30 -7.51 -11.68
N SER A 269 24.23 -6.68 -12.72
CA SER A 269 25.10 -6.78 -13.91
C SER A 269 26.47 -6.15 -13.65
N ASP A 270 26.54 -5.17 -12.75
CA ASP A 270 27.76 -4.50 -12.31
C ASP A 270 28.51 -5.23 -11.17
N ALA A 271 27.98 -6.37 -10.71
CA ALA A 271 28.52 -7.19 -9.61
C ALA A 271 29.38 -8.36 -10.11
#